data_AF-A0A2T5JG18-F1
#
_entry.id   AF-A0A2T5JG18-F1
#
_cell.length_a   1.000
_cell.length_b   1.000
_cell.length_c   1.000
_cell.angle_alpha   90.00
_cell.angle_beta   90.00
_cell.angle_gamma   90.00
#
_symmetry.space_group_name_H-M   'P 1'
#
loop_
_entity.id
_entity.type
_entity.pdbx_description
1 polymer ?
#
loop_
_entity_poly.entity_id
_entity_poly.type
_entity_poly.pdbx_seq_one_letter_code
_entity_poly.pdbx_strand_id
1 'polypeptide(L)'
;MKPKALPITLLLLAAFNVHAQKKDYIINTKGDTIWCNISNPLLSKIKYTTADGQSATVTTETVSEYYCIGKKIRRRAVYVENKTEPEFLTVLENGSISLYEAVATNYNGISGSSVTVWFISKDSDQADLIKTSGAIIGKSEKDLKDTLADMLKDKKEIYDAYITEDKFSFKQIQKLVHWYNTGEKN
;
A
#
# COMPACT_ATOMS: atom_id res chain seq x y z
N MET A 1 -9.22 -31.09 -63.57
CA MET A 1 -8.84 -29.94 -62.72
C MET A 1 -8.23 -30.51 -61.43
N LYS A 2 -6.96 -30.22 -61.13
CA LYS A 2 -6.26 -30.74 -59.94
C LYS A 2 -6.39 -29.73 -58.79
N PRO A 3 -6.80 -30.13 -57.57
CA PRO A 3 -6.83 -29.21 -56.44
C PRO A 3 -5.39 -28.94 -55.95
N LYS A 4 -5.05 -27.65 -55.84
CA LYS A 4 -3.80 -27.19 -55.21
C LYS A 4 -4.02 -27.16 -53.70
N ALA A 5 -3.26 -27.95 -52.96
CA ALA A 5 -3.23 -27.89 -51.50
C ALA A 5 -2.41 -26.67 -51.05
N LEU A 6 -2.99 -25.86 -50.17
CA LEU A 6 -2.38 -24.69 -49.55
C LEU A 6 -1.70 -25.14 -48.23
N PRO A 7 -0.41 -24.86 -47.97
CA PRO A 7 0.20 -25.21 -46.70
C PRO A 7 -0.24 -24.20 -45.61
N ILE A 8 -0.89 -24.72 -44.56
CA ILE A 8 -1.20 -23.97 -43.33
C ILE A 8 0.10 -23.86 -42.52
N THR A 9 0.71 -22.67 -42.50
CA THR A 9 1.84 -22.37 -41.64
C THR A 9 1.33 -22.18 -40.21
N LEU A 10 1.52 -23.19 -39.36
CA LEU A 10 1.23 -23.12 -37.93
C LEU A 10 2.25 -22.19 -37.26
N LEU A 11 1.87 -20.94 -37.02
CA LEU A 11 2.67 -19.97 -36.26
C LEU A 11 2.67 -20.41 -34.78
N LEU A 12 3.72 -21.11 -34.35
CA LEU A 12 3.97 -21.35 -32.92
C LEU A 12 4.19 -19.99 -32.25
N LEU A 13 3.16 -19.44 -31.61
CA LEU A 13 3.34 -18.41 -30.60
C LEU A 13 4.11 -19.05 -29.45
N ALA A 14 5.39 -18.73 -29.35
CA ALA A 14 6.18 -18.99 -28.17
C ALA A 14 5.46 -18.36 -26.97
N ALA A 15 4.86 -19.20 -26.13
CA ALA A 15 4.43 -18.81 -24.81
C ALA A 15 5.70 -18.41 -24.05
N PHE A 16 6.02 -17.12 -24.06
CA PHE A 16 6.94 -16.56 -23.10
C PHE A 16 6.33 -16.83 -21.73
N ASN A 17 6.81 -17.88 -21.08
CA ASN A 17 6.72 -18.01 -19.63
C ASN A 17 7.51 -16.84 -19.06
N VAL A 18 6.86 -15.67 -19.00
CA VAL A 18 7.26 -14.55 -18.16
C VAL A 18 7.27 -15.13 -16.76
N HIS A 19 8.43 -15.60 -16.33
CA HIS A 19 8.73 -15.74 -14.93
C HIS A 19 8.61 -14.32 -14.38
N ALA A 20 7.40 -13.92 -13.98
CA ALA A 20 7.14 -12.68 -13.29
C ALA A 20 8.09 -12.68 -12.09
N GLN A 21 9.17 -11.92 -12.22
CA GLN A 21 10.33 -12.05 -11.36
C GLN A 21 9.91 -11.57 -9.97
N LYS A 22 9.95 -12.48 -8.99
CA LYS A 22 9.76 -12.23 -7.55
C LYS A 22 10.92 -11.38 -7.02
N LYS A 23 11.06 -10.15 -7.50
CA LYS A 23 12.15 -9.23 -7.17
C LYS A 23 11.60 -8.02 -6.43
N ASP A 24 12.48 -7.38 -5.66
CA ASP A 24 12.16 -6.06 -5.11
C ASP A 24 12.02 -5.06 -6.26
N TYR A 25 11.22 -4.04 -6.01
CA TYR A 25 11.11 -2.91 -6.92
C TYR A 25 10.89 -1.62 -6.15
N ILE A 26 11.24 -0.52 -6.79
CA ILE A 26 10.83 0.83 -6.42
C ILE A 26 10.02 1.42 -7.56
N ILE A 27 9.08 2.30 -7.23
CA ILE A 27 8.40 3.19 -8.16
C ILE A 27 8.97 4.57 -7.88
N ASN A 28 9.55 5.22 -8.89
CA ASN A 28 10.08 6.57 -8.73
C ASN A 28 8.95 7.61 -8.68
N THR A 29 9.27 8.87 -8.40
CA THR A 29 8.29 9.97 -8.39
C THR A 29 7.70 10.31 -9.77
N LYS A 30 8.23 9.72 -10.86
CA LYS A 30 7.70 9.80 -12.22
C LYS A 30 6.74 8.65 -12.58
N GLY A 31 6.58 7.67 -11.68
CA GLY A 31 5.76 6.47 -11.90
C GLY A 31 6.48 5.31 -12.57
N ASP A 32 7.78 5.42 -12.86
CA ASP A 32 8.54 4.32 -13.46
C ASP A 32 8.85 3.24 -12.43
N THR A 33 8.63 1.99 -12.82
CA THR A 33 9.04 0.83 -12.01
C THR A 33 10.50 0.48 -12.29
N ILE A 34 11.32 0.45 -11.26
CA ILE A 34 12.73 0.05 -11.33
C ILE A 34 12.92 -1.21 -10.48
N TRP A 35 13.29 -2.30 -11.15
CA TRP A 35 13.61 -3.57 -10.50
C TRP A 35 14.98 -3.52 -9.85
N CYS A 36 15.06 -3.92 -8.59
CA CYS A 36 16.27 -3.75 -7.78
C CYS A 36 16.39 -4.82 -6.68
N ASN A 37 17.45 -4.72 -5.89
CA ASN A 37 17.54 -5.36 -4.58
C ASN A 37 17.42 -4.28 -3.49
N ILE A 38 16.50 -4.44 -2.55
CA ILE A 38 16.32 -3.50 -1.43
C ILE A 38 17.00 -4.08 -0.19
N SER A 39 17.91 -3.30 0.37
CA SER A 39 18.58 -3.60 1.63
C SER A 39 18.12 -2.66 2.73
N ASN A 40 17.87 -3.21 3.92
CA ASN A 40 17.49 -2.47 5.12
C ASN A 40 18.46 -2.81 6.25
N PRO A 41 19.66 -2.21 6.28
CA PRO A 41 20.63 -2.44 7.34
C PRO A 41 20.07 -1.93 8.66
N LEU A 42 20.34 -2.64 9.76
CA LEU A 42 19.74 -2.41 11.08
C LEU A 42 19.91 -0.97 11.62
N LEU A 43 20.88 -0.22 11.10
CA LEU A 43 21.28 1.12 11.57
C LEU A 43 21.47 2.14 10.43
N SER A 44 20.93 1.89 9.23
CA SER A 44 21.06 2.85 8.13
C SER A 44 19.77 3.04 7.35
N LYS A 45 19.73 4.12 6.56
CA LYS A 45 18.65 4.35 5.59
C LYS A 45 18.52 3.15 4.64
N ILE A 46 17.30 2.91 4.19
CA ILE A 46 16.99 1.88 3.18
C ILE A 46 17.70 2.26 1.88
N LYS A 47 18.35 1.29 1.26
CA LYS A 47 19.02 1.46 -0.04
C LYS A 47 18.46 0.48 -1.04
N TYR A 48 18.48 0.86 -2.31
CA TYR A 48 18.24 -0.05 -3.41
C TYR A 48 19.47 -0.11 -4.32
N THR A 49 19.70 -1.27 -4.93
CA THR A 49 20.76 -1.49 -5.91
C THR A 49 20.15 -2.09 -7.17
N THR A 50 20.39 -1.48 -8.32
CA THR A 50 19.86 -1.97 -9.61
C THR A 50 20.80 -2.99 -10.25
N ALA A 51 20.37 -3.61 -11.36
CA ALA A 51 21.09 -4.72 -11.99
C ALA A 51 22.49 -4.34 -12.53
N ASP A 52 22.71 -3.07 -12.84
CA ASP A 52 24.01 -2.55 -13.30
C ASP A 52 24.98 -2.21 -12.15
N GLY A 53 24.55 -2.42 -10.90
CA GLY A 53 25.33 -2.15 -9.69
C GLY A 53 25.17 -0.73 -9.13
N GLN A 54 24.39 0.15 -9.75
CA GLN A 54 24.09 1.47 -9.18
C GLN A 54 23.29 1.34 -7.89
N SER A 55 23.72 2.03 -6.84
CA SER A 55 23.04 2.05 -5.53
C SER A 55 22.64 3.46 -5.14
N ALA A 56 21.43 3.60 -4.62
CA ALA A 56 20.89 4.85 -4.11
C ALA A 56 20.08 4.63 -2.83
N THR A 57 19.86 5.71 -2.08
CA THR A 57 19.01 5.69 -0.89
C THR A 57 17.55 5.84 -1.30
N VAL A 58 16.65 5.10 -0.65
CA VAL A 58 15.21 5.30 -0.80
C VAL A 58 14.82 6.56 -0.02
N THR A 59 14.44 7.62 -0.74
CA THR A 59 13.93 8.88 -0.18
C THR A 59 12.60 9.21 -0.83
N THR A 60 11.72 9.91 -0.11
CA THR A 60 10.42 10.30 -0.65
C THR A 60 10.49 11.33 -1.79
N GLU A 61 11.62 12.02 -1.92
CA GLU A 61 11.92 12.93 -3.05
C GLU A 61 12.10 12.17 -4.39
N THR A 62 12.56 10.93 -4.34
CA THR A 62 12.94 10.16 -5.53
C THR A 62 12.12 8.90 -5.72
N VAL A 63 11.52 8.38 -4.65
CA VAL A 63 10.76 7.13 -4.61
C VAL A 63 9.37 7.41 -4.06
N SER A 64 8.34 7.06 -4.82
CA SER A 64 6.94 7.16 -4.43
C SER A 64 6.44 5.89 -3.74
N GLU A 65 6.92 4.73 -4.15
CA GLU A 65 6.56 3.43 -3.57
C GLU A 65 7.75 2.47 -3.64
N TYR A 66 7.83 1.52 -2.72
CA TYR A 66 8.71 0.39 -2.86
C TYR A 66 8.10 -0.89 -2.30
N TYR A 67 8.57 -2.03 -2.83
CA TYR A 67 8.15 -3.34 -2.40
C TYR A 67 9.35 -4.23 -2.11
N CYS A 68 9.40 -4.75 -0.90
CA CYS A 68 10.42 -5.69 -0.46
C CYS A 68 9.84 -7.12 -0.47
N ILE A 69 10.24 -7.95 -1.43
CA ILE A 69 9.74 -9.32 -1.59
C ILE A 69 10.06 -10.18 -0.37
N GLY A 70 11.25 -10.04 0.21
CA GLY A 70 11.70 -10.84 1.35
C GLY A 70 10.82 -10.63 2.60
N LYS A 71 10.23 -9.45 2.74
CA LYS A 71 9.29 -9.13 3.83
C LYS A 71 7.82 -9.18 3.40
N LYS A 72 7.56 -9.25 2.08
CA LYS A 72 6.23 -9.03 1.47
C LYS A 72 5.57 -7.74 1.93
N ILE A 73 6.38 -6.68 2.08
CA ILE A 73 5.91 -5.37 2.53
C ILE A 73 5.97 -4.41 1.35
N ARG A 74 4.84 -3.77 1.07
CA ARG A 74 4.75 -2.60 0.21
C ARG A 74 4.72 -1.35 1.09
N ARG A 75 5.50 -0.34 0.74
CA ARG A 75 5.44 0.97 1.39
C ARG A 75 5.29 2.08 0.37
N ARG A 76 4.45 3.07 0.68
CA ARG A 76 4.16 4.23 -0.17
C ARG A 76 4.44 5.52 0.59
N ALA A 77 5.05 6.48 -0.10
CA ALA A 77 5.21 7.85 0.38
C ALA A 77 3.85 8.55 0.35
N VAL A 78 3.38 9.02 1.50
CA VAL A 78 2.10 9.73 1.64
C VAL A 78 2.25 10.92 2.58
N TYR A 79 1.50 11.98 2.31
CA TYR A 79 1.38 13.13 3.20
C TYR A 79 0.41 12.78 4.31
N VAL A 80 0.89 12.78 5.55
CA VAL A 80 0.09 12.37 6.69
C VAL A 80 -0.45 13.61 7.40
N GLU A 81 -1.77 13.73 7.52
CA GLU A 81 -2.42 14.87 8.17
C GLU A 81 -1.86 16.20 7.63
N ASN A 82 -1.46 17.13 8.49
CA ASN A 82 -0.96 18.44 8.08
C ASN A 82 0.57 18.48 7.86
N LYS A 83 1.23 17.34 7.63
CA LYS A 83 2.68 17.31 7.37
C LYS A 83 2.99 17.83 5.97
N THR A 84 4.04 18.65 5.87
CA THR A 84 4.54 19.19 4.59
C THR A 84 5.47 18.24 3.86
N GLU A 85 5.95 17.20 4.54
CA GLU A 85 6.81 16.17 3.97
C GLU A 85 6.11 14.81 4.03
N PRO A 86 6.18 14.02 2.95
CA PRO A 86 5.58 12.70 2.92
C PRO A 86 6.46 11.69 3.67
N GLU A 87 5.82 10.65 4.20
CA GLU A 87 6.46 9.55 4.93
C GLU A 87 6.11 8.20 4.29
N PHE A 88 7.05 7.25 4.35
CA PHE A 88 6.77 5.90 3.87
C PHE A 88 5.95 5.10 4.88
N LEU A 89 4.69 4.84 4.55
CA LEU A 89 3.79 3.99 5.34
C LEU A 89 3.63 2.61 4.70
N THR A 90 3.40 1.59 5.52
CA THR A 90 3.08 0.23 5.02
C THR A 90 1.69 0.25 4.39
N VAL A 91 1.53 -0.28 3.19
CA VAL A 91 0.23 -0.37 2.50
C VAL A 91 -0.47 -1.66 2.91
N LEU A 92 -1.64 -1.54 3.55
CA LEU A 92 -2.49 -2.66 3.96
C LEU A 92 -3.52 -3.03 2.90
N GLU A 93 -4.19 -2.03 2.33
CA GLU A 93 -5.12 -2.18 1.21
C GLU A 93 -4.77 -1.13 0.17
N ASN A 94 -4.90 -1.50 -1.12
CA ASN A 94 -4.58 -0.63 -2.23
C ASN A 94 -5.69 -0.68 -3.29
N GLY A 95 -6.33 0.46 -3.53
CA GLY A 95 -7.38 0.66 -4.51
C GLY A 95 -7.80 2.13 -4.53
N SER A 96 -9.05 2.41 -4.88
CA SER A 96 -9.62 3.76 -4.78
C SER A 96 -9.49 4.33 -3.37
N ILE A 97 -9.70 3.48 -2.36
CA ILE A 97 -9.31 3.78 -0.99
C ILE A 97 -8.01 3.03 -0.69
N SER A 98 -6.98 3.75 -0.27
CA SER A 98 -5.77 3.15 0.24
C SER A 98 -5.74 3.21 1.76
N LEU A 99 -5.36 2.09 2.39
CA LEU A 99 -5.24 1.97 3.84
C LEU A 99 -3.78 1.72 4.19
N TYR A 100 -3.27 2.49 5.14
CA TYR A 100 -1.87 2.51 5.50
C TYR A 100 -1.67 2.25 6.99
N GLU A 101 -0.49 1.74 7.34
CA GLU A 101 -0.06 1.51 8.71
C GLU A 101 1.30 2.16 8.98
N ALA A 102 1.38 2.85 10.11
CA ALA A 102 2.60 3.23 10.79
C ALA A 102 2.70 2.50 12.13
N VAL A 103 3.88 1.97 12.45
CA VAL A 103 4.19 1.42 13.77
C VAL A 103 5.25 2.30 14.42
N ALA A 104 4.89 2.97 15.50
CA ALA A 104 5.80 3.77 16.31
C ALA A 104 6.21 2.97 17.54
N THR A 105 7.50 2.64 17.66
CA THR A 105 8.04 1.96 18.85
C THR A 105 8.70 2.99 19.76
N ASN A 106 8.15 3.17 20.96
CA ASN A 106 8.75 3.99 22.01
C ASN A 106 9.60 3.09 22.90
N TYR A 107 10.90 3.40 23.00
CA TYR A 107 11.81 2.74 23.92
C TYR A 107 12.01 3.60 25.16
N ASN A 108 11.42 3.19 26.29
CA ASN A 108 11.70 3.77 27.61
C ASN A 108 12.47 2.74 28.43
N GLY A 109 13.78 2.61 28.19
CA GLY A 109 14.64 1.64 28.89
C GLY A 109 14.38 0.18 28.49
N ILE A 110 14.12 -0.70 29.48
CA ILE A 110 14.01 -2.17 29.32
C ILE A 110 12.69 -2.61 28.65
N SER A 111 11.69 -1.72 28.55
CA SER A 111 10.40 -2.04 27.92
C SER A 111 10.15 -1.17 26.69
N GLY A 112 9.91 -1.83 25.55
CA GLY A 112 9.44 -1.19 24.33
C GLY A 112 7.94 -1.33 24.20
N SER A 113 7.23 -0.22 24.05
CA SER A 113 5.80 -0.21 23.68
C SER A 113 5.68 0.20 22.22
N SER A 114 4.84 -0.51 21.45
CA SER A 114 4.57 -0.15 20.06
C SER A 114 3.13 0.33 19.91
N VAL A 115 2.97 1.48 19.27
CA VAL A 115 1.67 2.05 18.91
C VAL A 115 1.46 1.82 17.42
N THR A 116 0.33 1.21 17.06
CA THR A 116 -0.10 1.05 15.67
C THR A 116 -1.04 2.18 15.33
N VAL A 117 -0.77 2.87 14.22
CA VAL A 117 -1.56 3.98 13.71
C VAL A 117 -1.93 3.70 12.26
N TRP A 118 -3.22 3.80 11.94
CA TRP A 118 -3.72 3.60 10.58
C TRP A 118 -4.17 4.93 9.99
N PHE A 119 -3.85 5.08 8.71
CA PHE A 119 -4.22 6.23 7.90
C PHE A 119 -4.98 5.76 6.66
N ILE A 120 -5.82 6.61 6.12
CA ILE A 120 -6.66 6.31 4.95
C ILE A 120 -6.55 7.45 3.95
N SER A 121 -6.46 7.15 2.66
CA SER A 121 -6.60 8.12 1.60
C SER A 121 -7.56 7.62 0.53
N LYS A 122 -8.19 8.55 -0.20
CA LYS A 122 -9.04 8.23 -1.34
C LYS A 122 -8.62 9.05 -2.54
N ASP A 123 -8.23 8.35 -3.61
CA ASP A 123 -7.77 8.92 -4.88
C ASP A 123 -6.73 10.04 -4.75
N SER A 124 -5.92 10.00 -3.68
CA SER A 124 -4.90 11.01 -3.35
C SER A 124 -3.78 10.41 -2.49
N ASP A 125 -2.68 11.14 -2.38
CA ASP A 125 -1.52 10.87 -1.52
C ASP A 125 -1.63 11.54 -0.13
N GLN A 126 -2.72 12.27 0.11
CA GLN A 126 -3.07 12.86 1.40
C GLN A 126 -3.81 11.83 2.25
N ALA A 127 -3.23 11.43 3.37
CA ALA A 127 -3.74 10.38 4.23
C ALA A 127 -4.17 10.94 5.60
N ASP A 128 -5.42 10.66 5.97
CA ASP A 128 -6.02 11.04 7.23
C ASP A 128 -5.94 9.92 8.26
N LEU A 129 -5.69 10.26 9.51
CA LEU A 129 -5.76 9.35 10.65
C LEU A 129 -7.15 8.74 10.72
N ILE A 130 -7.20 7.41 10.79
CA ILE A 130 -8.46 6.68 10.93
C ILE A 130 -8.49 5.82 12.19
N LYS A 131 -7.34 5.36 12.71
CA LYS A 131 -7.32 4.57 13.95
C LYS A 131 -5.95 4.56 14.61
N THR A 132 -5.92 4.42 15.94
CA THR A 132 -4.69 4.16 16.70
C THR A 132 -4.95 3.20 17.86
N SER A 133 -3.94 2.42 18.23
CA SER A 133 -3.96 1.58 19.45
C SER A 133 -3.54 2.35 20.72
N GLY A 134 -3.00 3.56 20.55
CA GLY A 134 -2.59 4.45 21.64
C GLY A 134 -3.62 5.54 21.92
N ALA A 135 -3.26 6.49 22.78
CA ALA A 135 -4.08 7.67 23.01
C ALA A 135 -4.22 8.50 21.72
N ILE A 136 -5.43 8.93 21.41
CA ILE A 136 -5.70 9.82 20.28
C ILE A 136 -5.46 11.26 20.76
N ILE A 137 -4.58 12.00 20.10
CA ILE A 137 -4.33 13.42 20.37
C ILE A 137 -4.89 14.22 19.20
N GLY A 138 -5.76 15.19 19.47
CA GLY A 138 -6.28 16.14 18.46
C GLY A 138 -7.51 15.67 17.68
N LYS A 139 -7.90 14.40 17.73
CA LYS A 139 -9.16 13.87 17.16
C LYS A 139 -9.91 13.05 18.19
N SER A 140 -11.23 13.03 18.11
CA SER A 140 -12.09 12.11 18.88
C SER A 140 -12.35 10.82 18.10
N GLU A 141 -12.76 9.74 18.77
CA GLU A 141 -13.20 8.52 18.07
C GLU A 141 -14.35 8.82 17.10
N LYS A 142 -15.21 9.79 17.43
CA LYS A 142 -16.29 10.24 16.55
C LYS A 142 -15.73 10.85 15.25
N ASP A 143 -14.74 11.73 15.33
CA ASP A 143 -14.13 12.34 14.13
C ASP A 143 -13.51 11.27 13.22
N LEU A 144 -12.89 10.25 13.81
CA LEU A 144 -12.35 9.11 13.07
C LEU A 144 -13.47 8.29 12.41
N LYS A 145 -14.55 7.99 13.13
CA LYS A 145 -15.72 7.28 12.58
C LYS A 145 -16.36 8.06 11.44
N ASP A 146 -16.49 9.37 11.57
CA ASP A 146 -17.06 10.27 10.58
C ASP A 146 -16.16 10.33 9.32
N THR A 147 -14.83 10.37 9.50
CA THR A 147 -13.85 10.26 8.40
C THR A 147 -14.06 8.97 7.60
N LEU A 148 -14.20 7.82 8.26
CA LEU A 148 -14.44 6.55 7.56
C LEU A 148 -15.79 6.55 6.83
N ALA A 149 -16.84 7.07 7.47
CA ALA A 149 -18.16 7.21 6.85
C ALA A 149 -18.07 8.02 5.55
N ASP A 150 -17.34 9.14 5.55
CA ASP A 150 -17.20 10.02 4.39
C ASP A 150 -16.49 9.33 3.22
N MET A 151 -15.49 8.49 3.51
CA MET A 151 -14.78 7.71 2.49
C MET A 151 -15.68 6.66 1.81
N LEU A 152 -16.64 6.09 2.54
CA LEU A 152 -17.50 4.99 2.10
C LEU A 152 -18.84 5.43 1.48
N LYS A 153 -19.26 6.69 1.69
CA LYS A 153 -20.62 7.17 1.39
C LYS A 153 -21.10 7.01 -0.06
N ASP A 154 -20.16 6.91 -1.01
CA ASP A 154 -20.48 6.73 -2.43
C ASP A 154 -20.77 5.27 -2.81
N LYS A 155 -20.53 4.31 -1.91
CA LYS A 155 -20.98 2.92 -2.05
C LYS A 155 -21.99 2.59 -0.95
N LYS A 156 -23.26 2.87 -1.24
CA LYS A 156 -24.38 2.75 -0.28
C LYS A 156 -24.39 1.43 0.49
N GLU A 157 -24.21 0.29 -0.18
CA GLU A 157 -24.25 -1.02 0.49
C GLU A 157 -23.17 -1.16 1.58
N ILE A 158 -21.97 -0.63 1.33
CA ILE A 158 -20.84 -0.70 2.26
C ILE A 158 -21.01 0.31 3.39
N TYR A 159 -21.47 1.51 3.05
CA TYR A 159 -21.81 2.54 4.03
C TYR A 159 -22.90 2.07 4.99
N ASP A 160 -24.00 1.50 4.47
CA ASP A 160 -25.10 0.97 5.28
C ASP A 160 -24.60 -0.13 6.23
N ALA A 161 -23.74 -1.04 5.75
CA ALA A 161 -23.15 -2.09 6.57
C ALA A 161 -22.28 -1.52 7.70
N TYR A 162 -21.46 -0.50 7.41
CA TYR A 162 -20.65 0.19 8.40
C TYR A 162 -21.52 0.81 9.51
N ILE A 163 -22.56 1.56 9.14
CA ILE A 163 -23.46 2.21 10.09
C ILE A 163 -24.25 1.18 10.92
N THR A 164 -24.68 0.08 10.29
CA THR A 164 -25.48 -0.97 10.95
C THR A 164 -24.68 -1.79 11.95
N GLU A 165 -23.43 -2.14 11.62
CA GLU A 165 -22.61 -2.98 12.50
C GLU A 165 -22.07 -2.22 13.72
N ASP A 166 -21.92 -0.89 13.64
CA ASP A 166 -21.32 -0.01 14.66
C ASP A 166 -20.01 -0.56 15.26
N LYS A 167 -19.20 -1.20 14.41
CA LYS A 167 -17.90 -1.76 14.77
C LYS A 167 -16.78 -0.92 14.19
N PHE A 168 -15.90 -0.43 15.06
CA PHE A 168 -14.75 0.40 14.68
C PHE A 168 -13.43 -0.22 15.13
N SER A 169 -13.21 -1.49 14.80
CA SER A 169 -11.94 -2.19 15.06
C SER A 169 -11.02 -2.15 13.84
N PHE A 170 -9.70 -2.33 14.02
CA PHE A 170 -8.73 -2.42 12.92
C PHE A 170 -9.18 -3.43 11.85
N LYS A 171 -9.49 -4.66 12.27
CA LYS A 171 -9.95 -5.72 11.38
C LYS A 171 -11.22 -5.34 10.60
N GLN A 172 -12.16 -4.65 11.25
CA GLN A 172 -13.39 -4.22 10.59
C GLN A 172 -13.13 -3.14 9.53
N ILE A 173 -12.30 -2.15 9.85
CA ILE A 173 -11.93 -1.08 8.91
C ILE A 173 -11.29 -1.70 7.67
N GLN A 174 -10.34 -2.62 7.84
CA GLN A 174 -9.68 -3.27 6.71
C GLN A 174 -10.68 -4.08 5.86
N LYS A 175 -11.60 -4.83 6.48
CA LYS A 175 -12.66 -5.56 5.76
C LYS A 175 -13.52 -4.63 4.91
N LEU A 176 -13.96 -3.49 5.47
CA LEU A 176 -14.77 -2.51 4.75
C LEU A 176 -14.01 -1.89 3.58
N VAL A 177 -12.74 -1.50 3.78
CA VAL A 177 -11.90 -0.95 2.72
C VAL A 177 -11.60 -2.00 1.64
N HIS A 178 -11.34 -3.23 2.03
CA HIS A 178 -11.15 -4.33 1.10
C HIS A 178 -12.39 -4.53 0.23
N TRP A 179 -13.56 -4.67 0.87
CA TRP A 179 -14.83 -4.79 0.16
C TRP A 179 -15.10 -3.59 -0.75
N TYR A 180 -14.75 -2.39 -0.30
CA TYR A 180 -14.82 -1.19 -1.13
C TYR A 180 -13.97 -1.32 -2.39
N ASN A 181 -12.73 -1.78 -2.27
CA ASN A 181 -11.80 -1.83 -3.40
C ASN A 181 -12.07 -3.00 -4.35
N THR A 182 -12.52 -4.16 -3.85
CA THR A 182 -12.64 -5.40 -4.64
C THR A 182 -14.07 -5.78 -4.98
N GLY A 183 -15.05 -5.32 -4.20
CA GLY A 183 -16.43 -5.83 -4.28
C GLY A 183 -16.64 -7.14 -3.51
N GLU A 184 -15.62 -7.68 -2.85
CA GLU A 184 -15.70 -8.95 -2.10
C GLU A 184 -15.80 -8.75 -0.58
N LYS A 185 -16.77 -9.42 0.07
CA LYS A 185 -16.92 -9.42 1.54
C LYS A 185 -15.95 -10.42 2.16
N ASN A 186 -14.87 -9.93 2.78
CA ASN A 186 -13.92 -10.73 3.59
C ASN A 186 -14.38 -10.94 5.03
#